data_AF-A0A3A4PF53-F1
#
_entry.id   AF-A0A3A4PF53-F1
#
_cell.length_a   1.000
_cell.length_b   1.000
_cell.length_c   1.000
_cell.angle_alpha   90.00
_cell.angle_beta   90.00
_cell.angle_gamma   90.00
#
_symmetry.space_group_name_H-M   'P 1'
#
loop_
_entity.id
_entity.type
_entity.pdbx_description
1 polymer ?
#
loop_
_entity_poly.entity_id
_entity_poly.type
_entity_poly.pdbx_seq_one_letter_code
_entity_poly.pdbx_strand_id
1 'polypeptide(L)' 'IALLLRSLVMRKVSQANLPMSMNHLHEKLAGIREIINVFKKSKKANLTQSVISQQDKIQKQLFDLFEMKRYLES' A
#
# COMPACT_ATOMS: atom_id res chain seq x y z
N ILE A 1 -20.31 -1.31 -9.10
CA ILE A 1 -19.22 -0.41 -8.63
C ILE A 1 -17.93 -1.18 -8.34
N ALA A 2 -17.94 -2.20 -7.47
CA ALA A 2 -16.72 -2.95 -7.12
C ALA A 2 -15.99 -3.61 -8.31
N LEU A 3 -16.73 -4.11 -9.32
CA LEU A 3 -16.13 -4.71 -10.53
C LEU A 3 -15.35 -3.70 -11.39
N LEU A 4 -15.87 -2.48 -11.54
CA LEU A 4 -15.21 -1.42 -12.31
C LEU A 4 -13.94 -0.94 -11.61
N LEU A 5 -13.97 -0.80 -10.28
CA LEU A 5 -12.77 -0.47 -9.52
C LEU A 5 -11.70 -1.56 -9.67
N ARG A 6 -12.11 -2.83 -9.55
CA ARG A 6 -11.24 -4.00 -9.76
C ARG A 6 -10.61 -4.01 -11.16
N SER A 7 -11.39 -3.76 -12.20
CA SER A 7 -10.87 -3.75 -13.58
C SER A 7 -9.91 -2.59 -13.84
N LEU A 8 -10.20 -1.40 -13.28
CA LEU A 8 -9.31 -0.23 -13.37
C LEU A 8 -7.97 -0.48 -12.67
N VAL A 9 -8.02 -1.05 -11.46
CA VAL A 9 -6.82 -1.42 -10.70
C VAL A 9 -5.97 -2.44 -11.46
N MET A 10 -6.59 -3.51 -11.98
CA MET A 10 -5.91 -4.51 -12.80
C MET A 10 -5.28 -3.91 -14.06
N ARG A 11 -6.02 -3.03 -14.75
CA ARG A 11 -5.50 -2.34 -15.94
C ARG A 11 -4.26 -1.52 -15.61
N LYS A 12 -4.29 -0.74 -14.52
CA LYS A 12 -3.15 0.11 -14.09
C LYS A 12 -1.91 -0.73 -13.74
N VAL A 13 -2.11 -1.85 -13.04
CA VAL A 13 -1.04 -2.79 -12.68
C VAL A 13 -0.45 -3.47 -13.91
N SER A 14 -1.28 -3.87 -14.87
CA SER A 14 -0.82 -4.43 -16.15
C SER A 14 -0.02 -3.42 -16.98
N GLN A 15 -0.46 -2.16 -17.04
CA GLN A 15 0.26 -1.08 -17.74
C GLN A 15 1.62 -0.77 -17.10
N ALA A 16 1.79 -1.05 -15.81
CA ALA A 16 3.05 -0.88 -15.10
C ALA A 16 4.02 -2.07 -15.28
N ASN A 17 3.76 -2.99 -16.21
CA ASN A 17 4.52 -4.22 -16.42
C ASN A 17 4.63 -5.10 -15.16
N LEU A 18 3.57 -5.11 -14.34
CA LEU A 18 3.44 -5.97 -13.17
C LEU A 18 2.34 -7.03 -13.42
N PRO A 19 2.50 -7.96 -14.38
CA PRO A 19 1.48 -8.95 -14.67
C PRO A 19 1.29 -9.87 -13.44
N MET A 20 0.13 -9.78 -12.80
CA MET A 20 -0.24 -10.64 -11.68
C MET A 20 -1.73 -10.92 -11.68
N SER A 21 -2.13 -12.04 -11.07
CA SER A 21 -3.54 -12.36 -10.88
C SER A 21 -4.18 -11.38 -9.88
N MET A 22 -5.50 -11.25 -9.95
CA MET A 22 -6.25 -10.43 -9.00
C MET A 22 -6.07 -10.91 -7.55
N ASN A 23 -6.01 -12.23 -7.33
CA ASN A 23 -5.77 -12.80 -6.01
C ASN A 23 -4.39 -12.42 -5.47
N HIS A 24 -3.35 -12.55 -6.31
CA HIS A 24 -2.00 -12.18 -5.93
C HIS A 24 -1.87 -10.66 -5.67
N LEU A 25 -2.55 -9.83 -6.45
CA LEU A 25 -2.62 -8.39 -6.17
C LEU A 25 -3.30 -8.13 -4.82
N HIS A 26 -4.43 -8.79 -4.54
CA HIS A 26 -5.11 -8.66 -3.26
C HIS A 26 -4.21 -9.06 -2.08
N GLU A 27 -3.47 -10.16 -2.20
CA GLU A 27 -2.49 -10.58 -1.18
C GLU A 27 -1.39 -9.54 -1.00
N LYS A 28 -0.82 -9.01 -2.09
CA LYS A 28 0.25 -8.00 -2.02
C LYS A 28 -0.26 -6.71 -1.40
N LEU A 29 -1.43 -6.21 -1.81
CA LEU A 29 -2.08 -5.03 -1.23
C LEU A 29 -2.51 -5.26 0.23
N ALA A 30 -3.02 -6.44 0.57
CA ALA A 30 -3.37 -6.79 1.95
C ALA A 30 -2.14 -6.95 2.84
N GLY A 31 -0.97 -7.20 2.25
CA GLY A 31 0.35 -7.14 2.89
C GLY A 31 0.90 -5.71 3.01
N ILE A 32 0.37 -4.74 2.24
CA ILE A 32 0.52 -3.30 2.51
C ILE A 32 -0.44 -2.97 3.66
N ARG A 33 -0.21 -3.57 4.83
CA ARG A 33 -0.82 -3.13 6.07
C ARG A 33 -0.02 -1.94 6.54
N GLU A 34 -0.70 -0.82 6.66
CA GLU A 34 -0.31 0.35 7.40
C GLU A 34 0.84 0.10 8.41
N ILE A 35 2.05 0.53 8.05
CA ILE A 35 2.74 1.53 8.88
C ILE A 35 2.14 2.89 8.48
N ILE A 36 0.82 3.03 8.49
CA ILE A 36 0.23 4.31 8.87
C ILE A 36 0.34 4.22 10.37
N ASN A 37 1.45 4.76 10.84
CA ASN A 37 1.57 5.13 12.22
C ASN A 37 0.42 6.12 12.45
N VAL A 38 -0.73 5.62 12.91
CA VAL A 38 -1.79 6.46 13.45
C VAL A 38 -1.18 7.05 14.72
N PHE A 39 -0.46 8.16 14.56
CA PHE A 39 0.04 8.95 15.67
C PHE A 39 -1.20 9.40 16.43
N LYS A 40 -1.51 8.71 17.55
CA LYS A 40 -2.49 9.23 18.50
C LYS A 40 -2.02 10.63 18.87
N LYS A 41 -2.88 11.62 18.65
CA LYS A 41 -2.69 13.02 18.99
C LYS A 41 -2.74 13.23 20.52
N SER A 42 -2.01 12.40 21.28
CA SER A 42 -1.95 12.42 22.74
C SER A 42 -0.53 12.72 23.20
N LYS A 43 -0.39 13.87 23.86
CA LYS A 43 0.83 14.28 24.56
C LYS A 43 1.12 13.25 25.65
N LYS A 44 2.26 12.55 25.55
CA LYS A 44 2.83 11.57 26.50
C LYS A 44 2.50 10.09 26.20
N ALA A 45 3.26 9.50 25.28
CA ALA A 45 3.70 8.11 25.38
C ALA A 45 4.91 7.91 24.45
N ASN A 46 5.90 7.17 24.95
CA ASN A 46 7.21 6.97 24.35
C ASN A 46 7.16 6.60 22.86
N LEU A 47 7.96 7.32 22.07
CA LEU A 47 8.22 7.05 20.65
C LEU A 47 9.07 5.77 20.51
N THR A 48 8.42 4.62 20.46
CA THR A 48 9.04 3.39 19.97
C THR A 48 8.46 3.07 18.60
N GLN A 49 8.92 3.81 17.59
CA GLN A 49 8.76 3.39 16.19
C GLN A 49 9.95 2.50 15.83
N SER A 50 9.75 1.20 15.87
CA SER A 50 10.60 0.26 15.16
C SER A 50 9.71 -0.78 14.52
N VAL A 51 9.39 -0.57 13.25
CA VAL A 51 9.10 -1.69 12.35
C VAL A 51 9.66 -1.31 10.98
N ILE A 52 10.88 -1.76 10.69
CA ILE A 52 11.35 -1.92 9.32
C ILE A 52 10.56 -3.11 8.76
N SER A 53 9.33 -2.86 8.32
CA SER A 53 8.64 -3.81 7.46
C SER A 53 9.38 -3.75 6.13
N GLN A 54 10.23 -4.75 5.87
CA GLN A 54 10.88 -4.92 4.59
C GLN A 54 9.79 -5.09 3.52
N GLN A 55 9.38 -3.99 2.88
CA GLN A 55 8.47 -4.04 1.74
C GLN A 55 9.13 -4.89 0.66
N ASP A 56 8.43 -5.93 0.21
CA ASP A 56 8.80 -6.64 -1.01
C ASP A 56 8.88 -5.63 -2.17
N LYS A 57 9.79 -5.86 -3.11
CA LYS A 57 9.93 -5.10 -4.36
C LYS A 57 8.58 -4.84 -5.03
N ILE A 58 7.70 -5.85 -5.07
CA ILE A 58 6.35 -5.71 -5.66
C ILE A 58 5.48 -4.75 -4.84
N GLN A 59 5.51 -4.84 -3.51
CA GLN A 59 4.75 -3.94 -2.64
C GLN A 59 5.21 -2.50 -2.77
N LYS A 60 6.53 -2.28 -2.86
CA LYS A 60 7.10 -0.95 -3.09
C LYS A 60 6.67 -0.37 -4.44
N GLN A 61 6.71 -1.19 -5.50
CA GLN A 61 6.26 -0.78 -6.83
C GLN A 61 4.76 -0.44 -6.84
N LEU A 62 3.93 -1.21 -6.12
CA LEU A 62 2.51 -0.89 -5.97
C LEU A 62 2.30 0.39 -5.15
N PHE A 63 3.08 0.61 -4.09
CA PHE A 63 3.03 1.80 -3.26
C PHE A 63 3.33 3.08 -4.05
N ASP A 64 4.38 3.03 -4.87
CA ASP A 64 4.74 4.12 -5.78
C ASP A 64 3.69 4.28 -6.91
N LEU A 65 3.20 3.18 -7.50
CA LEU A 65 2.20 3.20 -8.59
C LEU A 65 0.88 3.87 -8.19
N PHE A 66 0.44 3.69 -6.94
CA PHE A 66 -0.76 4.31 -6.41
C PHE A 66 -0.52 5.66 -5.73
N GLU A 67 0.69 6.21 -5.83
CA GLU A 67 1.07 7.50 -5.24
C GLU A 67 0.74 7.62 -3.74
N MET A 68 0.84 6.50 -3.00
CA MET A 68 0.37 6.44 -1.61
C MET A 68 1.13 7.39 -0.66
N LYS A 69 2.33 7.84 -1.05
CA LYS A 69 3.11 8.87 -0.32
C LYS A 69 2.33 10.17 -0.12
N ARG A 70 1.48 10.56 -1.07
CA ARG A 70 0.68 11.79 -1.01
C ARG A 70 -0.29 11.82 0.18
N TYR A 71 -0.65 10.65 0.69
CA TYR A 71 -1.58 10.48 1.80
C TYR A 71 -0.87 10.28 3.16
N LEU A 72 0.46 10.23 3.18
CA LEU A 72 1.25 10.21 4.41
C LEU A 72 1.63 11.61 4.90
N GLU A 73 1.65 12.59 4.00
CA GLU A 73 2.05 13.99 4.27
C GLU A 73 0.84 14.91 4.55
N SER A 74 -0.38 14.41 4.38
CA SER A 74 -1.67 15.11 4.60
C SER A 74 -2.27 14.79 5.96
#